data_AF-A0A150N1B1-F1
#
_entry.id   AF-A0A150N1B1-F1
#
_cell.length_a   1.000
_cell.length_b   1.000
_cell.length_c   1.000
_cell.angle_alpha   90.00
_cell.angle_beta   90.00
_cell.angle_gamma   90.00
#
_symmetry.space_group_name_H-M   'P 1'
#
loop_
_entity.id
_entity.type
_entity.pdbx_description
1 polymer ?
#
loop_
_entity_poly.entity_id
_entity_poly.type
_entity_poly.pdbx_seq_one_letter_code
_entity_poly.pdbx_strand_id
1 'polypeptide(L)'
;MTYDEELDEWICAKVEQLGFVYERNETTDNGHVTVKRTYRCTTCAGCPFQTACTKDKDTKTIHVSLKKQQRQEIRERLSTEEGAATYRKRAGAWANQA
;
A
#
# COMPACT_ATOMS: atom_id res chain seq x y z
N MET A 1 6.13 -5.89 6.27
CA MET A 1 6.08 -6.32 4.86
C MET A 1 6.57 -5.14 4.05
N THR A 2 7.36 -5.40 3.03
CA THR A 2 7.95 -4.38 2.18
C THR A 2 7.41 -4.58 0.77
N TYR A 3 7.16 -3.49 0.06
CA TYR A 3 6.77 -3.54 -1.34
C TYR A 3 8.02 -3.30 -2.18
N ASP A 4 8.25 -4.18 -3.16
CA ASP A 4 9.28 -4.04 -4.18
C ASP A 4 8.61 -3.48 -5.44
N GLU A 5 8.94 -2.22 -5.76
CA GLU A 5 8.34 -1.50 -6.88
C GLU A 5 8.86 -1.98 -8.24
N GLU A 6 10.10 -2.50 -8.30
CA GLU A 6 10.70 -2.96 -9.55
C GLU A 6 10.06 -4.26 -10.02
N LEU A 7 9.75 -5.15 -9.07
CA LEU A 7 9.15 -6.46 -9.36
C LEU A 7 7.62 -6.47 -9.28
N ASP A 8 6.98 -5.42 -8.74
CA ASP A 8 5.55 -5.40 -8.35
C ASP A 8 5.22 -6.58 -7.43
N GLU A 9 6.00 -6.70 -6.35
CA GLU A 9 5.89 -7.81 -5.40
C GLU A 9 5.91 -7.35 -3.95
N TRP A 10 5.29 -8.15 -3.08
CA TRP A 10 5.34 -7.91 -1.64
C TRP A 10 6.20 -8.94 -0.93
N ILE A 11 7.08 -8.48 -0.05
CA ILE A 11 7.96 -9.35 0.73
C ILE A 11 7.34 -9.60 2.11
N CYS A 12 7.12 -10.87 2.46
CA CYS A 12 6.63 -11.27 3.77
C CYS A 12 7.74 -11.31 4.85
N ALA A 13 7.37 -11.57 6.10
CA ALA A 13 8.32 -11.62 7.22
C ALA A 13 9.37 -12.75 7.09
N LYS A 14 9.08 -13.79 6.29
CA LYS A 14 10.02 -14.89 5.97
C LYS A 14 10.88 -14.56 4.75
N VAL A 15 10.84 -13.33 4.23
CA VAL A 15 11.58 -12.91 3.03
C VAL A 15 11.11 -13.63 1.75
N GLU A 16 9.90 -14.19 1.76
CA GLU A 16 9.28 -14.76 0.56
C GLU A 16 8.44 -13.71 -0.17
N GLN A 17 8.45 -13.78 -1.50
CA GLN A 17 7.71 -12.89 -2.39
C GLN A 17 6.23 -13.29 -2.50
N LEU A 18 5.39 -12.27 -2.66
CA LEU A 18 3.98 -12.35 -2.98
C LEU A 18 3.80 -11.69 -4.35
N GLY A 19 3.61 -12.51 -5.38
CA GLY A 19 3.39 -12.04 -6.74
C GLY A 19 1.97 -11.51 -6.95
N PHE A 20 1.83 -10.62 -7.92
CA PHE A 20 0.54 -10.13 -8.39
C PHE A 20 -0.31 -11.30 -8.94
N VAL A 21 -1.60 -11.29 -8.61
CA VAL A 21 -2.56 -12.30 -9.08
C VAL A 21 -3.62 -11.68 -9.99
N TYR A 22 -4.34 -10.68 -9.48
CA TYR A 22 -5.41 -10.00 -10.23
C TYR A 22 -5.79 -8.66 -9.59
N GLU A 23 -6.45 -7.82 -10.38
CA GLU A 23 -7.14 -6.61 -9.90
C GLU A 23 -8.65 -6.84 -9.85
N ARG A 24 -9.32 -6.16 -8.91
CA ARG A 24 -10.78 -6.08 -8.88
C ARG A 24 -11.23 -4.66 -8.60
N ASN A 25 -12.33 -4.27 -9.23
CA ASN A 25 -13.04 -3.04 -8.89
C ASN A 25 -13.93 -3.29 -7.67
N GLU A 26 -13.90 -2.36 -6.73
CA GLU A 26 -14.73 -2.38 -5.54
C GLU A 26 -15.36 -1.01 -5.36
N THR A 27 -16.69 -0.99 -5.30
CA THR A 27 -17.45 0.22 -5.01
C THR A 27 -17.50 0.39 -3.51
N THR A 28 -16.99 1.51 -3.01
CA THR A 28 -17.10 1.89 -1.60
C THR A 28 -18.55 2.21 -1.25
N ASP A 29 -18.90 2.18 0.04
CA ASP A 29 -20.23 2.54 0.54
C ASP A 29 -20.73 3.91 0.05
N ASN A 30 -19.80 4.85 -0.21
CA ASN A 30 -20.11 6.20 -0.69
C ASN A 30 -20.20 6.29 -2.24
N GLY A 31 -20.28 5.16 -2.95
CA GLY A 31 -20.45 5.10 -4.41
C GLY A 31 -19.19 5.30 -5.25
N HIS A 32 -18.01 5.53 -4.64
CA HIS A 32 -16.75 5.63 -5.39
C HIS A 32 -16.22 4.27 -5.80
N VAL A 33 -15.81 4.14 -7.06
CA VAL A 33 -15.11 2.95 -7.56
C VAL A 33 -13.63 3.03 -7.19
N THR A 34 -13.10 1.93 -6.64
CA THR A 34 -11.67 1.80 -6.31
C THR A 34 -11.12 0.50 -6.86
N VAL A 35 -9.86 0.51 -7.28
CA VAL A 35 -9.15 -0.70 -7.72
C VAL A 35 -8.41 -1.30 -6.54
N LYS A 36 -8.58 -2.61 -6.32
CA LYS A 36 -7.78 -3.41 -5.38
C LYS A 36 -6.97 -4.46 -6.14
N ARG A 37 -5.67 -4.49 -5.91
CA ARG A 37 -4.75 -5.54 -6.35
C ARG A 37 -4.68 -6.65 -5.31
N THR A 38 -4.60 -7.89 -5.79
CA THR A 38 -4.41 -9.07 -4.95
C THR A 38 -3.04 -9.65 -5.20
N TYR A 39 -2.28 -9.87 -4.12
CA TYR A 39 -0.96 -10.50 -4.16
C TYR A 39 -0.97 -11.77 -3.33
N ARG A 40 -0.27 -12.82 -3.79
CA ARG A 40 -0.27 -14.14 -3.15
C ARG A 40 1.13 -14.74 -3.10
N CYS A 41 1.45 -15.34 -1.96
CA CYS A 41 2.67 -16.11 -1.77
C CYS A 41 2.46 -17.55 -2.26
N THR A 42 3.44 -18.10 -2.97
CA THR A 42 3.42 -19.48 -3.49
C THR A 42 4.16 -20.46 -2.59
N THR A 43 5.04 -19.99 -1.70
CA THR A 43 5.96 -20.80 -0.87
C THR A 43 5.54 -20.93 0.59
N CYS A 44 4.22 -20.85 0.86
CA CYS A 44 3.68 -20.95 2.22
C CYS A 44 3.66 -22.37 2.81
N ALA A 45 3.73 -23.41 1.97
CA ALA A 45 3.69 -24.80 2.42
C ALA A 45 4.88 -25.11 3.35
N GLY A 46 4.61 -25.64 4.54
CA GLY A 46 5.64 -25.95 5.54
C GLY A 46 6.22 -24.73 6.26
N CYS A 47 5.63 -23.54 6.10
CA CYS A 47 6.07 -22.36 6.82
C CYS A 47 5.71 -22.47 8.32
N PRO A 48 6.66 -22.29 9.26
CA PRO A 48 6.39 -22.41 10.70
C PRO A 48 5.42 -21.34 11.22
N PHE A 49 5.25 -20.25 10.47
CA PHE A 49 4.36 -19.15 10.82
C PHE A 49 2.99 -19.25 10.13
N GLN A 50 2.73 -20.29 9.33
CA GLN A 50 1.53 -20.38 8.48
C GLN A 50 0.25 -20.15 9.28
N THR A 51 0.06 -20.87 10.39
CA THR A 51 -1.14 -20.75 11.25
C THR A 51 -1.41 -19.33 11.76
N ALA A 52 -0.36 -18.57 12.11
CA ALA A 52 -0.49 -17.19 12.56
C ALA A 52 -0.60 -16.17 11.40
N CYS A 53 -0.06 -16.53 10.23
CA CYS A 53 0.11 -15.65 9.06
C CYS A 53 -1.08 -15.71 8.10
N THR A 54 -1.66 -16.90 7.94
CA THR A 54 -2.74 -17.20 7.01
C THR A 54 -3.97 -17.59 7.83
N LYS A 55 -4.83 -16.59 8.13
CA LYS A 55 -6.10 -16.76 8.87
C LYS A 55 -6.99 -17.81 8.19
N ASP A 56 -6.77 -19.08 8.49
CA ASP A 56 -7.46 -20.26 7.97
C ASP A 56 -7.39 -20.43 6.44
N LYS A 57 -6.30 -19.96 5.82
CA LYS A 57 -6.01 -20.16 4.40
C LYS A 57 -4.69 -20.91 4.21
N ASP A 58 -4.53 -21.56 3.07
CA ASP A 58 -3.28 -22.27 2.77
C ASP A 58 -2.13 -21.32 2.43
N THR A 59 -2.43 -20.16 1.84
CA THR A 59 -1.42 -19.23 1.33
C THR A 59 -1.67 -17.80 1.79
N LYS A 60 -0.57 -17.07 2.06
CA LYS A 60 -0.64 -15.65 2.39
C LYS A 60 -1.13 -14.88 1.18
N THR A 61 -2.30 -14.26 1.33
CA THR A 61 -2.89 -13.38 0.33
C THR A 61 -3.13 -12.01 0.96
N ILE A 62 -2.75 -10.95 0.26
CA ILE A 62 -3.02 -9.57 0.68
C ILE A 62 -3.80 -8.84 -0.41
N HIS A 63 -4.58 -7.85 -0.01
CA HIS A 63 -5.32 -6.98 -0.92
C HIS A 63 -4.90 -5.54 -0.68
N VAL A 64 -4.44 -4.86 -1.72
CA VAL A 64 -3.90 -3.51 -1.64
C VAL A 64 -4.73 -2.61 -2.54
N SER A 65 -5.24 -1.52 -1.99
CA SER A 65 -5.92 -0.50 -2.80
C SER A 65 -4.86 0.40 -3.45
N LEU A 66 -4.96 0.58 -4.77
CA LEU A 66 -4.07 1.50 -5.50
C LEU A 66 -4.15 2.93 -4.93
N LYS A 67 -5.36 3.36 -4.57
CA LYS A 67 -5.58 4.67 -3.93
C LYS A 67 -4.86 4.80 -2.58
N LYS A 68 -4.65 3.69 -1.86
CA LYS A 68 -3.92 3.71 -0.58
C LYS A 68 -2.41 3.83 -0.82
N GLN A 69 -1.85 3.13 -1.81
CA GLN A 69 -0.45 3.28 -2.22
C GLN A 69 -0.15 4.73 -2.62
N GLN A 70 -0.95 5.29 -3.54
CA GLN A 70 -0.83 6.69 -3.95
C GLN A 70 -0.87 7.67 -2.78
N ARG A 71 -1.75 7.44 -1.78
CA ARG A 71 -1.82 8.29 -0.58
C ARG A 71 -0.59 8.18 0.31
N GLN A 72 0.04 7.01 0.36
CA GLN A 72 1.27 6.81 1.10
C GLN A 72 2.44 7.55 0.42
N GLU A 73 2.59 7.39 -0.89
CA GLU A 73 3.59 8.12 -1.70
C GLU A 73 3.44 9.64 -1.54
N ILE A 74 2.20 10.15 -1.62
CA ILE A 74 1.92 11.58 -1.40
C ILE A 74 2.35 12.01 0.00
N ARG A 75 2.07 11.21 1.05
CA ARG A 75 2.47 11.53 2.42
C ARG A 75 3.99 11.55 2.57
N GLU A 76 4.67 10.56 2.02
CA GLU A 76 6.14 10.47 2.06
C GLU A 76 6.76 11.68 1.36
N ARG A 77 6.28 12.04 0.17
CA ARG A 77 6.71 13.27 -0.53
C ARG A 77 6.45 14.54 0.29
N LEU A 78 5.26 14.66 0.91
CA LEU A 78 4.92 15.82 1.73
C LEU A 78 5.71 15.89 3.05
N SER A 79 6.22 14.76 3.54
CA SER A 79 7.04 14.69 4.75
C SER A 79 8.50 15.15 4.55
N THR A 80 8.91 15.37 3.30
CA THR A 80 10.22 15.95 2.97
C THR A 80 10.29 17.44 3.30
N GLU A 81 11.50 17.96 3.51
CA GLU A 81 11.72 19.39 3.75
C GLU A 81 11.23 20.26 2.58
N GLU A 82 11.38 19.79 1.34
CA GLU A 82 10.86 20.46 0.16
C GLU A 82 9.32 20.53 0.16
N GLY A 83 8.67 19.42 0.53
CA GLY A 83 7.23 19.33 0.71
C GLY A 83 6.74 20.30 1.79
N ALA A 84 7.38 20.29 2.96
CA ALA A 84 7.09 21.17 4.08
C ALA A 84 7.33 22.66 3.74
N ALA A 85 8.41 22.99 3.04
CA ALA A 85 8.71 24.34 2.58
C ALA A 85 7.64 24.86 1.59
N THR A 86 7.22 24.01 0.64
CA THR A 86 6.13 24.33 -0.29
C THR A 86 4.82 24.58 0.45
N TYR A 87 4.52 23.78 1.47
CA TYR A 87 3.33 23.96 2.29
C TYR A 87 3.37 25.26 3.11
N ARG A 88 4.53 25.60 3.72
CA ARG A 88 4.73 26.88 4.43
C ARG A 88 4.48 28.10 3.54
N LYS A 89 4.89 28.08 2.27
CA LYS A 89 4.61 29.17 1.31
C LYS A 89 3.11 29.37 1.08
N ARG A 90 2.32 28.29 1.10
CA ARG A 90 0.84 28.35 1.00
C ARG A 90 0.20 28.87 2.28
N ALA A 91 0.70 28.47 3.45
CA ALA A 91 0.23 28.98 4.74
C ALA A 91 0.54 30.48 4.93
N GLY A 92 1.69 30.95 4.45
CA GLY A 92 2.08 32.36 4.48
C GLY A 92 1.29 33.27 3.52
N ALA A 93 0.58 32.72 2.53
CA ALA A 93 -0.22 33.50 1.58
C ALA A 93 -1.48 34.13 2.22
N TRP A 94 -1.87 33.71 3.43
CA TRP A 94 -2.98 34.31 4.20
C TRP A 94 -2.52 35.45 5.13
N ALA A 95 -1.22 35.64 5.33
CA ALA A 95 -0.68 36.64 6.26
C ALA A 95 -0.46 38.03 5.63
N ASN A 96 -0.56 38.18 4.30
CA ASN A 96 -0.35 39.44 3.58
C ASN A 96 -1.66 40.06 3.01
N GLN A 97 -2.81 39.74 3.60
CA GLN A 97 -4.11 40.35 3.26
C GLN A 97 -4.85 40.94 4.49
N ALA A 98 -4.11 41.33 5.53
CA ALA A 98 -4.62 42.09 6.67
C ALA A 98 -3.90 43.44 6.77
#